data_AF-A0A7C7IED2-F1
#
_entry.id   AF-A0A7C7IED2-F1
#
_cell.length_a   1.000
_cell.length_b   1.000
_cell.length_c   1.000
_cell.angle_alpha   90.00
_cell.angle_beta   90.00
_cell.angle_gamma   90.00
#
_symmetry.space_group_name_H-M   'P 1'
#
loop_
_entity.id
_entity.type
_entity.pdbx_description
1 polymer ?
#
loop_
_entity_poly.entity_id
_entity_poly.type
_entity_poly.pdbx_seq_one_letter_code
_entity_poly.pdbx_strand_id
1 'polypeptide(L)' 'MKSELQQFKRQALHANTLRFKHPFSHEELTITSEIPADIQAILVALSNGQLKREDIEDLQYPES' A
#
# COMPACT_ATOMS: atom_id res chain seq x y z
N MET A 1 13.98 -13.10 7.35
CA MET A 1 13.14 -12.36 8.33
C MET A 1 13.86 -11.20 9.02
N LYS A 2 14.87 -11.40 9.90
CA LYS A 2 15.53 -10.26 10.57
C LYS A 2 16.25 -9.32 9.61
N SER A 3 16.83 -9.84 8.53
CA SER A 3 17.63 -9.07 7.58
C SER A 3 16.80 -8.10 6.73
N GLU A 4 15.64 -8.49 6.20
CA GLU A 4 14.84 -7.59 5.34
C GLU A 4 14.28 -6.40 6.12
N LEU A 5 13.76 -6.64 7.33
CA LEU A 5 13.26 -5.60 8.22
C LEU A 5 14.35 -4.63 8.68
N GLN A 6 15.55 -5.12 8.97
CA GLN A 6 16.70 -4.29 9.37
C GLN A 6 17.26 -3.42 8.23
N GLN A 7 17.02 -3.84 6.98
CA GLN A 7 17.48 -3.11 5.80
C GLN A 7 16.46 -2.05 5.34
N PHE A 8 15.22 -2.09 5.82
CA PHE A 8 14.20 -1.12 5.44
C PHE A 8 14.49 0.27 6.02
N LYS A 9 14.77 1.24 5.15
CA LYS A 9 15.31 2.55 5.54
C LYS A 9 14.27 3.64 5.76
N ARG A 10 12.99 3.35 5.54
CA ARG A 10 11.88 4.31 5.64
C ARG A 10 10.71 3.73 6.42
N GLN A 11 9.71 4.55 6.71
CA GLN A 11 8.46 4.06 7.28
C GLN A 11 7.76 3.11 6.28
N ALA A 12 7.22 2.01 6.80
CA ALA A 12 6.35 1.09 6.04
C ALA A 12 4.95 1.68 5.92
N LEU A 13 4.88 2.90 5.38
CA LEU A 13 3.66 3.69 5.21
C LEU A 13 3.52 4.02 3.72
N HIS A 14 2.34 3.81 3.19
CA HIS A 14 1.99 4.10 1.80
C HIS A 14 0.53 4.55 1.73
N ALA A 15 0.29 5.74 1.18
CA ALA A 15 -1.05 6.22 0.90
C ALA A 15 -1.51 5.60 -0.43
N ASN A 16 -2.17 4.44 -0.35
CA ASN A 16 -2.64 3.70 -1.51
C ASN A 16 -3.81 4.41 -2.23
N THR A 17 -4.72 5.02 -1.46
CA THR A 17 -5.93 5.67 -2.00
C THR A 17 -6.03 7.11 -1.52
N LEU A 18 -6.32 8.03 -2.45
CA LEU A 18 -6.66 9.42 -2.18
C LEU A 18 -8.03 9.73 -2.77
N ARG A 19 -8.99 10.10 -1.91
CA ARG A 19 -10.33 10.51 -2.31
C ARG A 19 -10.58 11.96 -1.90
N PHE A 20 -11.01 12.79 -2.85
CA PHE A 20 -11.31 14.19 -2.58
C PHE A 20 -12.25 14.78 -3.64
N LYS A 21 -12.84 15.94 -3.33
CA LYS A 21 -13.63 16.72 -4.28
C LYS A 21 -12.71 17.58 -5.13
N HIS A 22 -12.72 17.41 -6.45
CA HIS A 22 -11.86 18.17 -7.35
C HIS A 22 -12.18 19.68 -7.23
N PRO A 23 -11.18 20.56 -7.05
CA PRO A 23 -11.41 21.96 -6.63
C PRO A 23 -12.11 22.82 -7.69
N PHE A 24 -12.10 22.42 -8.96
CA PHE A 24 -12.71 23.18 -10.06
C PHE A 24 -14.00 22.54 -10.58
N SER A 25 -13.98 21.24 -10.87
CA SER A 25 -15.16 20.53 -11.40
C SER A 25 -16.15 20.14 -10.30
N HIS A 26 -15.72 20.14 -9.04
CA HIS A 26 -16.52 19.71 -7.90
C HIS A 26 -16.98 18.24 -7.95
N GLU A 27 -16.45 17.44 -8.86
CA GLU A 27 -16.68 16.00 -8.93
C GLU A 27 -15.85 15.27 -7.87
N GLU A 28 -16.37 14.14 -7.40
CA GLU A 28 -15.59 13.25 -6.53
C GLU A 28 -14.55 12.51 -7.38
N LEU A 29 -13.28 12.62 -6.97
CA LEU A 29 -12.18 11.93 -7.59
C LEU A 29 -11.58 10.92 -6.60
N THR A 30 -11.35 9.71 -7.09
CA THR A 30 -10.57 8.69 -6.39
C THR A 30 -9.35 8.37 -7.22
N ILE A 31 -8.18 8.48 -6.62
CA ILE A 31 -6.91 8.12 -7.22
C ILE A 31 -6.31 7.01 -6.38
N THR A 32 -5.83 5.95 -7.04
CA THR A 32 -5.11 4.85 -6.41
C THR A 32 -3.68 4.77 -6.93
N SER A 33 -2.79 4.18 -6.13
CA SER A 33 -1.43 3.83 -6.53
C SER A 33 -1.07 2.44 -6.05
N GLU A 34 -0.42 1.67 -6.92
CA GLU A 34 0.08 0.34 -6.61
C GLU A 34 1.08 0.36 -5.45
N ILE A 35 1.12 -0.72 -4.67
CA ILE A 35 2.03 -0.83 -3.55
C ILE A 35 3.49 -0.84 -4.03
N PRO A 36 4.37 -0.03 -3.41
CA PRO A 36 5.79 -0.01 -3.74
C PRO A 36 6.46 -1.38 -3.56
N ALA A 37 7.38 -1.71 -4.47
CA ALA A 37 8.05 -3.02 -4.50
C ALA A 37 8.81 -3.35 -3.20
N ASP A 38 9.34 -2.35 -2.51
CA ASP A 38 10.06 -2.52 -1.24
C ASP A 38 9.13 -2.89 -0.07
N ILE A 39 7.93 -2.28 0.00
CA ILE A 39 6.89 -2.66 0.98
C ILE A 39 6.33 -4.04 0.64
N GLN A 40 6.09 -4.31 -0.65
CA GLN A 40 5.63 -5.62 -1.12
C GLN A 40 6.58 -6.74 -0.64
N ALA A 41 7.89 -6.56 -0.85
CA ALA A 41 8.89 -7.55 -0.46
C ALA A 41 8.86 -7.86 1.05
N ILE A 42 8.61 -6.83 1.88
CA ILE A 42 8.49 -7.02 3.33
C ILE A 42 7.22 -7.76 3.70
N LEU A 43 6.08 -7.44 3.10
CA LEU A 43 4.81 -8.13 3.36
C LEU A 43 4.89 -9.62 2.97
N VAL A 44 5.51 -9.92 1.83
CA VAL A 44 5.79 -11.30 1.40
C VAL A 44 6.71 -12.00 2.40
N ALA A 45 7.81 -11.35 2.82
CA ALA A 45 8.74 -11.93 3.80
C ALA A 45 8.09 -12.17 5.18
N LEU A 46 7.23 -11.26 5.64
CA LEU A 46 6.51 -11.36 6.91
C LEU A 46 5.44 -12.46 6.89
N SER A 47 4.81 -12.69 5.74
CA SER A 47 3.80 -13.73 5.55
C SER A 47 4.38 -15.10 5.21
N ASN A 48 5.70 -15.30 5.31
CA ASN A 48 6.36 -16.54 4.85
C ASN A 48 6.04 -16.91 3.39
N GLY A 49 5.88 -15.90 2.53
CA GLY A 49 5.54 -16.08 1.12
C GLY A 49 4.07 -16.39 0.83
N GLN A 50 3.19 -16.29 1.82
CA GLN A 50 1.76 -16.59 1.64
C GLN A 50 1.00 -15.47 0.93
N LEU A 51 1.35 -14.20 1.19
CA LEU A 51 0.75 -13.06 0.51
C LEU A 51 1.34 -12.90 -0.89
N LYS A 52 0.46 -12.72 -1.87
CA LYS A 52 0.82 -12.32 -3.24
C LYS A 52 0.55 -10.84 -3.45
N ARG A 53 0.94 -10.31 -4.62
CA ARG A 53 0.70 -8.89 -4.93
C ARG A 53 -0.79 -8.59 -4.93
N GLU A 54 -1.55 -9.46 -5.59
CA GLU A 54 -2.98 -9.31 -5.81
C GLU A 54 -3.71 -9.22 -4.46
N ASP A 55 -3.35 -10.09 -3.51
CA ASP A 55 -3.92 -10.09 -2.15
C ASP A 55 -3.67 -8.77 -1.41
N ILE A 56 -2.57 -8.07 -1.71
CA ILE A 56 -2.17 -6.81 -1.06
C ILE A 56 -2.85 -5.61 -1.71
N GLU A 57 -2.97 -5.59 -3.04
CA GLU A 57 -3.63 -4.51 -3.77
C GLU A 57 -5.15 -4.53 -3.55
N ASP A 58 -5.73 -5.71 -3.33
CA ASP A 58 -7.16 -5.90 -3.08
C ASP A 58 -7.57 -5.69 -1.60
N LEU A 59 -6.64 -5.23 -0.75
CA LEU A 59 -6.92 -4.96 0.66
C LEU A 59 -8.00 -3.89 0.81
N GLN A 60 -9.13 -4.27 1.41
CA GLN A 60 -10.17 -3.33 1.78
C GLN A 60 -9.80 -2.62 3.08
N TYR A 61 -9.51 -1.33 2.99
CA TYR A 61 -9.30 -0.49 4.16
C TYR A 61 -10.65 -0.06 4.75
N PRO A 62 -10.77 0.00 6.10
CA PRO A 62 -11.96 0.56 6.71
C PRO A 62 -12.13 2.03 6.28
N GLU A 63 -13.38 2.40 5.95
CA GLU A 63 -13.76 3.79 5.66
C GLU A 63 -13.39 4.68 6.87
N SER A 64 -12.80 5.84 6.58
CA SER A 64 -12.29 6.80 7.59
C SER A 64 -13.37 7.71 8.14
#